data_AF-A0AAT9PW74-F1
#
_entry.id   AF-A0AAT9PW74-F1
#
_cell.length_a   1.000
_cell.length_b   1.000
_cell.length_c   1.000
_cell.angle_alpha   90.00
_cell.angle_beta   90.00
_cell.angle_gamma   90.00
#
_symmetry.space_group_name_H-M   'P 1'
#
loop_
_entity.id
_entity.type
_entity.pdbx_description
1 polymer ?
#
loop_
_entity_poly.entity_id
_entity_poly.type
_entity_poly.pdbx_seq_one_letter_code
_entity_poly.pdbx_strand_id
1 'polypeptide(L)' 'MGNSISSKIRTKRDGEIEFMASDNKWYPLDQADMTHLTDVVLWWNSTYR' A
#
# COMPACT_ATOMS: atom_id res chain seq x y z
N MET A 1 -14.13 -14.79 11.66
CA MET A 1 -13.02 -15.12 10.73
C MET A 1 -11.99 -14.02 10.83
N GLY A 2 -10.83 -14.29 11.46
CA GLY A 2 -9.68 -13.37 11.38
C GLY A 2 -9.07 -13.54 9.99
N ASN A 3 -9.27 -12.56 9.13
CA ASN A 3 -8.65 -12.55 7.82
C ASN A 3 -7.17 -12.24 8.06
N SER A 4 -6.37 -13.28 8.31
CA SER A 4 -4.92 -13.18 8.25
C SER A 4 -4.58 -12.87 6.80
N ILE A 5 -4.63 -11.58 6.44
CA ILE A 5 -4.07 -11.09 5.18
C ILE A 5 -2.58 -11.37 5.32
N SER A 6 -2.16 -12.56 4.91
CA SER A 6 -0.76 -12.87 4.74
C SER A 6 -0.29 -11.89 3.68
N SER A 7 0.37 -10.82 4.09
CA SER A 7 0.92 -9.82 3.18
C SER A 7 1.88 -10.55 2.25
N LYS A 8 1.42 -10.88 1.05
CA LYS A 8 2.23 -11.54 0.04
C LYS A 8 2.99 -10.45 -0.67
N ILE A 9 4.29 -10.36 -0.39
CA ILE A 9 5.23 -9.52 -1.12
C ILE A 9 5.90 -10.40 -2.16
N ARG A 10 6.04 -9.93 -3.40
CA ARG A 10 6.80 -10.61 -4.44
C ARG A 10 7.72 -9.64 -5.15
N THR A 11 8.86 -10.15 -5.61
CA THR A 11 9.78 -9.43 -6.47
C THR A 11 9.67 -10.02 -7.88
N LYS A 12 9.36 -9.18 -8.87
CA LYS A 12 9.40 -9.54 -10.28
C LYS A 12 10.85 -9.68 -10.75
N ARG A 13 11.04 -10.32 -11.91
CA ARG A 13 12.37 -10.54 -12.50
C ARG A 13 13.06 -9.25 -12.95
N ASP A 14 12.29 -8.19 -13.18
CA ASP A 14 12.75 -6.83 -13.53
C ASP A 14 13.17 -5.99 -12.31
N GLY A 15 13.00 -6.52 -11.09
CA GLY A 15 13.31 -5.83 -9.84
C GLY A 15 12.13 -5.08 -9.23
N GLU A 16 10.96 -5.04 -9.87
CA GLU A 16 9.77 -4.43 -9.30
C GLU A 16 9.26 -5.25 -8.11
N ILE A 17 9.02 -4.58 -6.98
CA ILE A 17 8.43 -5.20 -5.79
C ILE A 17 6.94 -4.88 -5.77
N GLU A 18 6.10 -5.90 -5.60
CA GLU A 18 4.66 -5.76 -5.49
C GLU A 18 4.15 -6.37 -4.19
N PHE A 19 3.06 -5.81 -3.67
CA PHE A 19 2.32 -6.35 -2.53
C PHE A 19 0.90 -6.72 -2.95
N MET A 20 0.35 -7.78 -2.37
CA MET A 20 -1.04 -8.16 -2.54
C MET A 20 -1.91 -7.46 -1.51
N ALA A 21 -2.83 -6.62 -1.97
CA ALA A 21 -3.79 -5.93 -1.12
C ALA A 21 -4.97 -6.84 -0.74
N SER A 22 -5.81 -6.37 0.19
CA SER A 22 -6.97 -7.12 0.69
C SER A 22 -8.05 -7.42 -0.36
N ASP A 23 -7.97 -6.76 -1.52
CA ASP A 23 -8.81 -6.99 -2.70
C ASP A 23 -8.27 -8.12 -3.61
N ASN A 24 -7.25 -8.86 -3.15
CA ASN A 24 -6.53 -9.89 -3.90
C ASN A 24 -5.86 -9.38 -5.19
N LYS A 25 -5.63 -8.07 -5.34
CA LYS A 25 -4.87 -7.50 -6.45
C LYS A 25 -3.45 -7.20 -6.04
N TRP A 26 -2.55 -7.22 -7.02
CA TRP A 26 -1.15 -6.88 -6.86
C TRP A 26 -0.94 -5.41 -7.22
N TYR A 27 -0.29 -4.68 -6.33
CA TYR A 27 0.09 -3.29 -6.52
C TYR A 27 1.60 -3.14 -6.34
N PRO A 28 2.25 -2.26 -7.12
CA PRO A 28 3.66 -1.93 -6.89
C PRO A 28 3.84 -1.31 -5.50
N LEU A 29 4.94 -1.66 -4.85
CA LEU A 29 5.26 -1.19 -3.50
C LEU A 29 5.37 0.35 -3.43
N ASP A 30 5.85 0.97 -4.51
CA ASP A 30 5.94 2.44 -4.64
C ASP A 30 4.56 3.11 -4.49
N GLN A 31 3.49 2.46 -4.93
CA GLN A 31 2.13 3.00 -4.73
C GLN A 31 1.68 2.94 -3.28
N ALA A 32 2.13 1.95 -2.49
CA ALA A 32 1.82 1.89 -1.06
C ALA A 32 2.40 3.08 -0.29
N ASP A 33 3.67 3.40 -0.56
CA ASP A 33 4.35 4.53 0.07
C ASP A 33 3.68 5.86 -0.33
N MET A 34 3.33 6.02 -1.61
CA MET A 34 2.58 7.19 -2.09
C MET A 34 1.20 7.35 -1.43
N THR A 35 0.47 6.26 -1.19
CA THR A 35 -0.83 6.35 -0.48
C THR A 35 -0.65 6.84 0.96
N HIS A 36 0.36 6.34 1.67
CA HIS A 36 0.66 6.81 3.03
C HIS A 36 1.05 8.29 3.08
N LEU A 37 1.87 8.76 2.14
CA LEU A 37 2.22 10.18 2.06
C LEU A 37 0.99 11.06 1.78
N THR A 38 0.11 10.62 0.88
CA THR A 38 -1.11 11.35 0.52
C THR A 38 -2.08 11.43 1.71
N ASP A 39 -2.30 10.33 2.42
CA ASP A 39 -3.18 10.29 3.60
C ASP A 39 -2.68 11.21 4.72
N VAL A 40 -1.37 11.26 4.94
CA VAL A 40 -0.75 12.15 5.95
C VAL A 40 -0.93 13.62 5.58
N VAL A 41 -0.74 13.99 4.30
CA VAL A 41 -0.94 15.37 3.83
C VAL A 41 -2.41 15.77 3.88
N LEU A 42 -3.32 14.86 3.54
CA LEU A 42 -4.77 15.08 3.67
C LEU A 42 -5.17 15.28 5.13
N TRP A 43 -4.64 14.47 6.04
CA TRP A 43 -4.91 14.59 7.47
C TRP A 43 -4.42 15.93 8.05
N TRP A 44 -3.22 16.37 7.66
CA TRP A 44 -2.68 17.67 8.09
C TRP A 44 -3.57 18.82 7.61
N ASN A 45 -3.98 18.80 6.34
CA ASN A 45 -4.88 19.81 5.77
C ASN A 45 -6.29 19.78 6.38
N SER A 46 -6.77 18.63 6.85
CA SER A 46 -8.08 18.49 7.47
C SER A 46 -8.11 18.85 8.95
N THR A 47 -7.00 18.67 9.68
CA THR A 47 -6.96 18.84 11.15
C THR A 47 -6.56 20.25 11.55
N TYR A 48 -5.77 20.94 10.72
CA TYR A 48 -5.27 22.29 11.02
C TYR A 48 -6.01 23.42 10.30
N ARG A 49 -7.19 23.16 9.71
CA ARG A 49 -8.05 24.19 9.08
C ARG A 49 -9.14 24.71 10.02
#